data_AF-A0A3B9MKW7-F1
#
_entry.id   AF-A0A3B9MKW7-F1
#
_cell.length_a   1.000
_cell.length_b   1.000
_cell.length_c   1.000
_cell.angle_alpha   90.00
_cell.angle_beta   90.00
_cell.angle_gamma   90.00
#
_symmetry.space_group_name_H-M   'P 1'
#
loop_
_entity.id
_entity.type
_entity.pdbx_description
1 polymer ?
#
loop_
_entity_poly.entity_id
_entity_poly.type
_entity_poly.pdbx_seq_one_letter_code
_entity_poly.pdbx_strand_id
1 'polypeptide(L)'
;MHSYVAETSPEYARRIVDNLTRRSIWIAAFPLSGRMVPEYELNEVRELIEGPYRVIYLVKDEKDEIEVLAVIRSARERLKSLD
;
A
#
# COMPACT_ATOMS: atom_id res chain seq x y z
N MET A 1 -22.95 -11.53 2.27
CA MET A 1 -21.47 -11.68 2.28
C MET A 1 -21.01 -11.93 0.87
N HIS A 2 -20.48 -10.91 0.16
CA HIS A 2 -19.95 -11.09 -1.19
C HIS A 2 -18.43 -11.34 -1.12
N SER A 3 -18.06 -12.59 -0.86
CA SER A 3 -16.70 -13.08 -0.98
C SER A 3 -16.35 -13.25 -2.46
N TYR A 4 -15.75 -12.23 -3.07
CA TYR A 4 -15.18 -12.36 -4.40
C TYR A 4 -13.69 -12.70 -4.28
N VAL A 5 -13.39 -13.99 -4.12
CA VAL A 5 -12.04 -14.52 -4.31
C VAL A 5 -11.78 -14.48 -5.81
N ALA A 6 -11.17 -13.40 -6.29
CA ALA A 6 -10.68 -13.35 -7.65
C ALA A 6 -9.54 -14.36 -7.75
N GLU A 7 -9.79 -15.49 -8.42
CA GLU A 7 -8.80 -16.48 -8.83
C GLU A 7 -7.63 -15.76 -9.50
N THR A 8 -6.58 -15.55 -8.74
CA THR A 8 -5.29 -15.09 -9.25
C THR A 8 -4.40 -16.32 -9.25
N SER A 9 -3.76 -16.60 -10.38
CA SER A 9 -2.87 -17.77 -10.46
C SER A 9 -1.83 -17.67 -9.32
N PRO A 10 -1.43 -18.79 -8.70
CA PRO A 10 -0.45 -18.78 -7.61
C PRO A 10 0.85 -18.04 -7.98
N GLU A 11 1.25 -18.09 -9.24
CA GLU A 11 2.43 -17.39 -9.78
C GLU A 11 2.22 -15.88 -9.82
N TYR A 12 1.03 -15.43 -10.21
CA TYR A 12 0.67 -14.01 -10.17
C TYR A 12 0.66 -13.50 -8.73
N ALA A 13 0.06 -14.24 -7.80
CA ALA A 13 0.03 -13.90 -6.39
C ALA A 13 1.46 -13.81 -5.81
N ARG A 14 2.31 -14.79 -6.11
CA ARG A 14 3.73 -14.79 -5.69
C ARG A 14 4.47 -13.56 -6.23
N ARG A 15 4.28 -13.21 -7.51
CA ARG A 15 4.92 -12.04 -8.12
C ARG A 15 4.51 -10.74 -7.44
N ILE A 16 3.23 -10.62 -7.04
CA ILE A 16 2.76 -9.45 -6.28
C ILE A 16 3.43 -9.40 -4.92
N VAL A 17 3.49 -10.51 -4.18
CA VAL A 17 4.20 -10.57 -2.89
C VAL A 17 5.66 -10.15 -3.05
N ASP A 18 6.39 -10.71 -4.01
CA ASP A 18 7.80 -10.38 -4.25
C ASP A 18 8.00 -8.89 -4.59
N ASN A 19 7.09 -8.30 -5.36
CA ASN A 19 7.15 -6.88 -5.70
C ASN A 19 6.84 -6.00 -4.49
N LEU A 20 5.86 -6.38 -3.67
CA LEU A 20 5.52 -5.67 -2.43
C LEU A 20 6.67 -5.74 -1.41
N THR A 21 7.31 -6.90 -1.25
CA THR A 21 8.49 -7.06 -0.38
C THR A 21 9.67 -6.21 -0.87
N ARG A 22 9.91 -6.14 -2.19
CA ARG A 22 10.96 -5.24 -2.71
C ARG A 22 10.62 -3.77 -2.49
N ARG A 23 9.35 -3.39 -2.67
CA ARG A 23 8.87 -2.04 -2.40
C ARG A 23 8.97 -1.68 -0.92
N SER A 24 8.73 -2.61 0.01
CA SER A 24 8.85 -2.37 1.45
C SER A 24 10.30 -2.05 1.85
N ILE A 25 11.27 -2.76 1.28
CA ILE A 25 12.70 -2.44 1.46
C ILE A 25 13.02 -1.04 0.94
N TRP A 26 12.46 -0.66 -0.21
CA TRP A 26 12.72 0.63 -0.81
C TRP A 26 12.13 1.80 -0.02
N ILE A 27 10.90 1.67 0.48
CA ILE A 27 10.31 2.73 1.32
C ILE A 27 10.99 2.84 2.67
N ALA A 28 11.49 1.74 3.25
CA ALA A 28 12.29 1.82 4.48
C ALA A 28 13.55 2.70 4.29
N ALA A 29 14.15 2.71 3.10
CA ALA A 29 15.28 3.59 2.77
C ALA A 29 14.86 4.99 2.33
N PHE A 30 13.70 5.13 1.69
CA PHE A 30 13.18 6.40 1.16
C PHE A 30 11.68 6.57 1.49
N PRO A 31 11.33 6.88 2.76
CA PRO A 31 9.93 6.89 3.21
C PRO A 31 9.06 7.90 2.46
N LEU A 32 9.64 9.02 2.03
CA LEU A 32 8.94 10.09 1.32
C LEU A 32 8.85 9.87 -0.19
N SER A 33 9.25 8.70 -0.69
CA SER A 33 9.19 8.36 -2.12
C SER A 33 7.79 7.93 -2.59
N GLY A 34 6.93 7.50 -1.67
CA GLY A 34 5.52 7.29 -1.96
C GLY A 34 4.81 8.61 -2.24
N ARG A 35 3.76 8.54 -3.05
CA ARG A 35 2.90 9.71 -3.28
C ARG A 35 2.10 9.97 -2.01
N MET A 36 1.78 11.23 -1.74
CA MET A 36 0.78 11.56 -0.72
C MET A 36 -0.56 10.96 -1.16
N VAL A 37 -1.31 10.45 -0.19
CA VAL A 37 -2.66 9.94 -0.47
C VAL A 37 -3.57 11.13 -0.75
N PRO A 38 -4.12 11.29 -1.97
CA PRO A 38 -4.90 12.48 -2.33
C PRO A 38 -6.12 12.72 -1.43
N GLU A 39 -6.67 11.64 -0.87
CA GLU A 39 -7.84 11.66 0.01
C GLU A 39 -7.54 12.16 1.43
N TYR A 40 -6.27 12.25 1.84
CA TYR A 40 -5.86 12.71 3.16
C TYR A 40 -4.86 13.87 3.04
N GLU A 41 -5.14 15.02 3.67
CA GLU A 41 -4.18 16.15 3.76
C GLU A 41 -3.05 15.91 4.78
N LEU A 42 -2.63 14.64 4.93
CA LEU A 42 -1.61 14.21 5.88
C LEU A 42 -0.35 13.80 5.10
N ASN A 43 0.70 14.62 5.17
CA ASN A 43 1.98 14.39 4.46
C ASN A 43 2.67 13.05 4.85
N GLU A 44 2.35 12.56 6.04
CA GLU A 44 2.89 11.34 6.64
C GLU A 44 2.20 10.09 6.07
N VAL A 45 0.96 10.21 5.57
CA VAL A 45 0.22 9.11 4.97
C VAL A 45 0.52 9.05 3.48
N ARG A 46 1.17 7.98 3.06
CA ARG A 46 1.67 7.80 1.71
C ARG A 46 1.22 6.51 1.11
N GLU A 47 1.28 6.46 -0.22
CA GLU A 47 0.96 5.27 -0.97
C GLU A 47 1.94 4.93 -2.08
N LEU A 48 1.98 3.63 -2.36
CA LEU A 48 2.64 3.04 -3.51
C LEU A 48 1.62 2.29 -4.34
N ILE A 49 1.69 2.46 -5.65
CA ILE A 49 0.89 1.69 -6.59
C ILE A 49 1.79 0.62 -7.21
N GLU A 50 1.34 -0.63 -7.13
CA GLU A 50 1.99 -1.80 -7.73
C GLU A 50 0.93 -2.65 -8.44
N GLY A 51 0.82 -2.47 -9.76
CA GLY A 51 -0.24 -3.08 -10.55
C GLY A 51 -1.63 -2.70 -10.01
N PRO A 52 -2.54 -3.66 -9.79
CA PRO A 52 -3.86 -3.37 -9.26
C PRO A 52 -3.87 -3.19 -7.73
N TYR A 53 -2.73 -3.11 -7.05
CA TYR A 53 -2.64 -2.95 -5.60
C TYR A 53 -2.12 -1.56 -5.21
N ARG A 54 -2.68 -1.00 -4.14
CA ARG A 54 -2.18 0.18 -3.42
C ARG A 54 -1.71 -0.28 -2.05
N VAL A 55 -0.49 0.08 -1.67
CA VAL A 55 0.02 -0.04 -0.30
C VAL A 55 -0.07 1.33 0.34
N ILE A 56 -0.74 1.43 1.48
CA ILE A 56 -0.86 2.67 2.25
C ILE A 56 -0.03 2.49 3.51
N TYR A 57 0.79 3.48 3.81
CA TYR A 57 1.66 3.46 4.96
C TYR A 57 1.77 4.84 5.59
N LEU A 58 2.11 4.85 6.87
CA LEU A 58 2.39 6.03 7.68
C LEU A 58 3.89 6.14 7.89
N VAL A 59 4.44 7.32 7.64
CA VAL A 59 5.81 7.68 7.99
C VAL A 59 5.81 8.30 9.39
N LYS A 60 6.54 7.69 10.33
CA LYS A 60 6.75 8.21 11.69
C LYS A 60 8.16 8.77 11.79
N ASP A 61 8.35 9.97 11.26
CA ASP A 61 9.67 10.62 11.14
C ASP A 61 10.38 10.70 12.51
N GLU A 62 9.65 10.89 13.61
CA GLU A 62 10.22 10.97 14.95
C GLU A 62 10.77 9.65 15.49
N LYS A 63 10.40 8.52 14.87
CA LYS A 63 10.85 7.17 15.25
C LYS A 63 11.69 6.49 14.17
N ASP A 64 11.90 7.12 13.02
CA ASP A 64 12.51 6.49 11.84
C ASP A 64 11.80 5.17 11.47
N GLU A 65 10.47 5.16 11.61
CA GLU A 65 9.62 3.98 11.44
C GLU A 65 8.61 4.18 10.31
N ILE A 66 8.26 3.07 9.66
CA ILE A 66 7.15 3.00 8.71
C ILE A 66 6.14 1.98 9.21
N GLU A 67 4.88 2.38 9.24
CA GLU A 67 3.77 1.49 9.56
C GLU A 67 2.91 1.27 8.32
N VAL A 68 2.79 0.00 7.88
CA VAL A 68 1.87 -0.34 6.79
C VAL A 68 0.46 -0.42 7.33
N LEU A 69 -0.40 0.51 6.90
CA LEU A 69 -1.78 0.61 7.35
C LEU A 69 -2.70 -0.35 6.59
N ALA A 70 -2.50 -0.50 5.29
CA ALA A 70 -3.31 -1.37 4.45
C ALA A 70 -2.65 -1.74 3.11
N VAL A 71 -3.09 -2.86 2.54
CA VAL A 71 -2.83 -3.25 1.15
C VAL A 71 -4.18 -3.51 0.49
N ILE A 72 -4.58 -2.64 -0.44
CA ILE A 72 -5.91 -2.68 -1.08
C ILE A 72 -5.79 -2.92 -2.58
N ARG A 73 -6.81 -3.52 -3.19
CA ARG A 73 -6.85 -3.71 -4.65
C ARG A 73 -7.59 -2.54 -5.32
N SER A 74 -6.82 -1.65 -5.96
CA SER A 74 -7.23 -0.38 -6.58
C SER A 74 -8.39 -0.48 -7.57
N ALA A 75 -8.56 -1.64 -8.23
CA ALA A 75 -9.64 -1.85 -9.20
C ALA A 75 -11.02 -2.07 -8.55
N ARG A 76 -11.10 -2.21 -7.22
CA ARG A 76 -12.34 -2.58 -6.52
C ARG A 76 -12.68 -1.74 -5.31
N GLU A 77 -11.70 -1.11 -4.67
CA GLU A 77 -11.91 -0.45 -3.39
C GLU A 77 -11.35 0.98 -3.43
N ARG A 78 -12.24 1.96 -3.19
CA ARG A 78 -11.85 3.31 -2.79
C ARG A 78 -11.66 3.28 -1.27
N LEU A 79 -10.60 3.92 -0.77
CA LEU A 79 -10.48 4.26 0.64
C LEU A 79 -11.74 5.03 1.04
N LYS A 80 -12.49 4.50 2.01
CA LYS A 80 -13.50 5.28 2.72
C LYS A 80 -12.80 6.00 3.87
N SER A 81 -13.36 7.11 4.32
CA SER A 81 -12.84 7.84 5.48
C SER A 81 -12.63 6.86 6.65
N LEU A 82 -11.45 6.93 7.27
CA LEU A 82 -11.20 6.33 8.57
C LEU A 82 -11.79 7.33 9.57
N ASP A 83 -13.04 7.09 9.97
CA ASP A 83 -13.70 7.84 11.05
C ASP A 83 -13.17 7.40 12.43
#